data_AF-A0A6I9YAF1-F1
#
_entry.id   AF-A0A6I9YAF1-F1
#
_cell.length_a   1.000
_cell.length_b   1.000
_cell.length_c   1.000
_cell.angle_alpha   90.00
_cell.angle_beta   90.00
_cell.angle_gamma   90.00
#
_symmetry.space_group_name_H-M   'P 1'
#
loop_
_entity.id
_entity.type
_entity.pdbx_description
1 polymer ?
#
loop_
_entity_poly.entity_id
_entity_poly.type
_entity_poly.pdbx_seq_one_letter_code
_entity_poly.pdbx_strand_id
1 'polypeptide(L)'
;MLHNADYYMQEAKKLKHKADALLEKFGKAVNYADAAISFIECGNAMERDPLEAKSPYTMYSETVELIRYAMRLKNFTGSSATEGDKKLAVLCYRCLSLLYLRMFKLKKDHAMKYSRSLMEYFKNSSKVSQAPSPWGGKSTETPSPMSLSPSPISTLGSTTSTAGSSSVGTVSIPQRIHHMAASHVNITNNVLRSYEHWDMADKLTKENKEFFIDLDLVMGPLTQHSSMTNLVRYIRQGLHWLRTEAHLL
;
A
#
# COMPACT_ATOMS: atom_id res chain seq x y z
N MET A 1 28.46 -4.00 16.06
CA MET A 1 27.58 -4.09 17.24
C MET A 1 26.13 -3.96 16.80
N LEU A 2 25.23 -4.78 17.35
CA LEU A 2 23.79 -4.54 17.25
C LEU A 2 23.41 -3.53 18.32
N HIS A 3 22.97 -2.34 17.92
CA HIS A 3 22.47 -1.33 18.85
C HIS A 3 20.98 -1.57 19.18
N ASN A 4 20.53 -1.00 20.29
CA ASN A 4 19.12 -1.05 20.71
C ASN A 4 18.28 0.01 19.97
N ALA A 5 16.96 -0.03 20.14
CA ALA A 5 16.05 0.90 19.49
C ALA A 5 16.31 2.37 19.91
N ASP A 6 16.65 2.62 21.17
CA ASP A 6 16.87 3.98 21.68
C ASP A 6 18.08 4.66 21.02
N TYR A 7 19.17 3.93 20.81
CA TYR A 7 20.33 4.43 20.07
C TYR A 7 19.93 4.89 18.66
N TYR A 8 19.23 4.04 17.91
CA TYR A 8 18.82 4.36 16.53
C TYR A 8 17.81 5.50 16.50
N MET A 9 16.90 5.58 17.47
CA MET A 9 15.97 6.68 17.64
C MET A 9 16.70 8.02 17.85
N GLN A 10 17.74 8.04 18.69
CA GLN A 10 18.53 9.25 18.94
C GLN A 10 19.28 9.69 17.68
N GLU A 11 19.94 8.75 16.99
CA GLU A 11 20.67 9.06 15.76
C GLU A 11 19.73 9.56 14.65
N ALA A 12 18.56 8.95 14.50
CA ALA A 12 17.54 9.37 13.55
C ALA A 12 17.04 10.80 13.82
N LYS A 13 16.78 11.14 15.09
CA LYS A 13 16.37 12.51 15.48
C LYS A 13 17.45 13.54 15.20
N LYS A 14 18.72 13.22 15.52
CA LYS A 14 19.86 14.08 15.22
C LYS A 14 19.99 14.37 13.72
N LEU A 15 19.88 13.34 12.88
CA LEU A 15 19.92 13.48 11.42
C LEU A 15 18.72 14.28 10.88
N LYS A 16 17.52 14.06 11.44
CA LYS A 16 16.32 14.83 11.09
C LYS A 16 16.50 16.32 11.42
N HIS A 17 16.99 16.67 12.61
CA HIS A 17 17.25 18.07 12.98
C HIS A 17 18.33 18.71 12.10
N LYS A 18 19.37 17.94 11.72
CA LYS A 18 20.36 18.40 10.75
C LYS A 18 19.70 18.75 9.41
N ALA A 19 18.77 17.92 8.93
CA ALA A 19 18.00 18.22 7.72
C ALA A 19 17.10 19.47 7.90
N ASP A 20 16.44 19.63 9.04
CA ASP A 20 15.57 20.78 9.33
C ASP A 20 16.33 22.11 9.20
N ALA A 21 17.61 22.14 9.60
CA ALA A 21 18.49 23.30 9.52
C ALA A 21 18.99 23.64 8.10
N LEU A 22 18.86 22.73 7.12
CA LEU A 22 19.30 22.98 5.75
C LEU A 22 18.26 23.76 4.95
N LEU A 23 18.75 24.72 4.15
CA LEU A 23 17.95 25.50 3.20
C LEU A 23 17.89 24.84 1.81
N GLU A 24 19.02 24.32 1.33
CA GLU A 24 19.11 23.66 0.03
C GLU A 24 18.34 22.34 0.06
N LYS A 25 17.44 22.17 -0.92
CA LYS A 25 16.39 21.14 -0.90
C LYS A 25 16.93 19.74 -1.13
N PHE A 26 17.95 19.58 -1.98
CA PHE A 26 18.56 18.28 -2.26
C PHE A 26 19.30 17.74 -1.03
N GLY A 27 20.21 18.51 -0.45
CA GLY A 27 20.92 18.19 0.78
C GLY A 27 19.97 17.95 1.95
N LYS A 28 18.89 18.74 2.06
CA LYS A 28 17.82 18.50 3.02
C LYS A 28 17.16 17.13 2.83
N ALA A 29 16.78 16.77 1.61
CA ALA A 29 16.20 15.46 1.30
C ALA A 29 17.18 14.31 1.57
N VAL A 30 18.46 14.46 1.25
CA VAL A 30 19.51 13.48 1.55
C VAL A 30 19.66 13.24 3.06
N ASN A 31 19.59 14.29 3.89
CA ASN A 31 19.67 14.15 5.35
C ASN A 31 18.38 13.56 5.96
N TYR A 32 17.20 13.87 5.40
CA TYR A 32 15.97 13.17 5.80
C TYR A 32 15.98 11.70 5.40
N ALA A 33 16.58 11.33 4.27
CA ALA A 33 16.76 9.94 3.88
C ALA A 33 17.66 9.19 4.87
N ASP A 34 18.78 9.79 5.31
CA ASP A 34 19.62 9.24 6.40
C ASP A 34 18.84 9.04 7.70
N ALA A 35 18.06 10.05 8.10
CA ALA A 35 17.22 9.98 9.28
C ALA A 35 16.21 8.83 9.16
N ALA A 36 15.56 8.71 7.99
CA ALA A 36 14.65 7.62 7.70
C ALA A 36 15.33 6.26 7.84
N ILE A 37 16.52 6.05 7.27
CA ILE A 37 17.25 4.79 7.41
C ILE A 37 17.55 4.45 8.87
N SER A 38 17.90 5.44 9.70
CA SER A 38 18.09 5.23 11.13
C SER A 38 16.78 4.90 11.86
N PHE A 39 15.63 5.48 11.45
CA PHE A 39 14.31 5.05 11.93
C PHE A 39 13.94 3.62 11.47
N ILE A 40 14.34 3.19 10.27
CA ILE A 40 14.16 1.80 9.82
C ILE A 40 14.94 0.85 10.74
N GLU A 41 16.19 1.18 11.09
CA GLU A 41 16.96 0.39 12.04
C GLU A 41 16.34 0.37 13.44
N CYS A 42 15.78 1.50 13.90
CA CYS A 42 15.01 1.57 15.13
C CYS A 42 13.82 0.59 15.08
N GLY A 43 13.00 0.64 14.03
CA GLY A 43 11.89 -0.28 13.84
C GLY A 43 12.35 -1.75 13.80
N ASN A 44 13.46 -2.02 13.11
CA ASN A 44 14.03 -3.37 13.02
C ASN A 44 14.57 -3.85 14.39
N ALA A 45 15.04 -2.94 15.25
CA ALA A 45 15.41 -3.26 16.62
C ALA A 45 14.18 -3.56 17.49
N MET A 46 13.10 -2.78 17.34
CA MET A 46 11.84 -3.02 18.04
C MET A 46 11.17 -4.34 17.63
N GLU A 47 11.41 -4.84 16.41
CA GLU A 47 10.92 -6.16 16.01
C GLU A 47 11.68 -7.31 16.67
N ARG A 48 12.97 -7.11 17.00
CA ARG A 48 13.79 -8.13 17.67
C ARG A 48 13.54 -8.16 19.17
N ASP A 49 13.32 -6.99 19.76
CA ASP A 49 13.07 -6.80 21.19
C ASP A 49 11.79 -5.96 21.37
N PRO A 50 10.62 -6.61 21.36
CA PRO A 50 9.33 -5.91 21.41
C PRO A 50 9.11 -5.19 22.73
N LEU A 51 9.05 -3.87 22.67
CA LEU A 51 8.62 -3.03 23.79
C LEU A 51 7.09 -2.91 23.78
N GLU A 52 6.40 -3.28 24.86
CA GLU A 52 4.93 -3.24 24.94
C GLU A 52 4.33 -1.85 24.60
N ALA A 53 5.06 -0.77 24.93
CA ALA A 53 4.59 0.59 24.75
C ALA A 53 4.72 1.14 23.32
N LYS A 54 5.48 0.49 22.41
CA LYS A 54 5.78 1.05 21.08
C LYS A 54 5.73 0.00 19.99
N SER A 55 4.84 0.20 19.01
CA SER A 55 4.69 -0.73 17.88
C SER A 55 5.74 -0.46 16.78
N PRO A 56 6.45 -1.50 16.28
CA PRO A 56 7.29 -1.38 15.08
C PRO A 56 6.49 -0.91 13.85
N TYR A 57 5.20 -1.26 13.77
CA TYR A 57 4.32 -0.81 12.68
C TYR A 57 4.20 0.72 12.65
N THR A 58 4.01 1.35 13.82
CA THR A 58 3.90 2.81 13.91
C THR A 58 5.21 3.47 13.50
N MET A 59 6.35 2.93 13.97
CA MET A 59 7.68 3.41 13.58
C MET A 59 7.87 3.40 12.06
N TYR A 60 7.54 2.30 11.40
CA TYR A 60 7.63 2.21 9.93
C TYR A 60 6.63 3.14 9.22
N SER A 61 5.41 3.26 9.73
CA SER A 61 4.39 4.17 9.15
C SER A 61 4.83 5.62 9.22
N GLU A 62 5.38 6.07 10.35
CA GLU A 62 5.90 7.44 10.50
C GLU A 62 7.15 7.67 9.63
N THR A 63 7.99 6.65 9.46
CA THR A 63 9.15 6.70 8.57
C THR A 63 8.73 6.86 7.11
N VAL A 64 7.66 6.18 6.68
CA VAL A 64 7.06 6.38 5.36
C VAL A 64 6.64 7.83 5.16
N GLU A 65 6.00 8.46 6.15
CA GLU A 65 5.63 9.88 6.07
C GLU A 65 6.84 10.80 5.92
N LEU A 66 7.93 10.52 6.64
CA LEU A 66 9.17 11.27 6.52
C LEU A 66 9.77 11.17 5.12
N ILE A 67 9.84 9.97 4.55
CA ILE A 67 10.36 9.77 3.19
C ILE A 67 9.47 10.48 2.17
N ARG A 68 8.14 10.38 2.31
CA ARG A 68 7.19 11.10 1.44
C ARG A 68 7.33 12.61 1.56
N TYR A 69 7.59 13.13 2.75
CA TYR A 69 7.86 14.55 2.96
C TYR A 69 9.16 14.97 2.26
N ALA A 70 10.26 14.24 2.43
CA ALA A 70 11.53 14.51 1.77
C ALA A 70 11.37 14.56 0.24
N MET A 71 10.64 13.61 -0.31
CA MET A 71 10.34 13.51 -1.75
C MET A 71 9.44 14.63 -2.29
N ARG A 72 8.76 15.40 -1.43
CA ARG A 72 7.91 16.54 -1.82
C ARG A 72 8.63 17.89 -1.74
N LEU A 73 9.85 17.96 -1.22
CA LEU A 73 10.61 19.22 -1.10
C LEU A 73 10.83 19.89 -2.46
N LYS A 74 11.07 19.09 -3.50
CA LYS A 74 11.11 19.47 -4.92
C LYS A 74 10.66 18.29 -5.79
N ASN A 75 10.51 18.53 -7.08
CA ASN A 75 10.18 17.46 -8.03
C ASN A 75 11.44 16.68 -8.42
N PHE A 76 11.74 15.59 -7.71
CA PHE A 76 12.93 14.75 -7.94
C PHE A 76 12.79 13.78 -9.12
N THR A 77 11.59 13.62 -9.68
CA THR A 77 11.30 12.67 -10.78
C THR A 77 10.86 13.38 -12.06
N GLY A 78 10.91 14.72 -12.06
CA GLY A 78 10.52 15.54 -13.21
C GLY A 78 11.52 15.46 -14.36
N SER A 79 11.10 15.92 -15.53
CA SER A 79 11.98 16.03 -16.71
C SER A 79 13.17 16.96 -16.47
N SER A 80 13.02 17.97 -15.61
CA SER A 80 14.08 18.90 -15.22
C SER A 80 14.89 18.47 -14.00
N ALA A 81 14.63 17.29 -13.43
CA ALA A 81 15.37 16.77 -12.28
C ALA A 81 16.78 16.35 -12.71
N THR A 82 17.77 16.65 -11.87
CA THR A 82 19.16 16.23 -12.11
C THR A 82 19.31 14.72 -11.97
N GLU A 83 20.44 14.16 -12.41
CA GLU A 83 20.75 12.74 -12.15
C GLU A 83 20.79 12.43 -10.65
N GLY A 84 21.42 13.29 -9.85
CA GLY A 84 21.45 13.16 -8.39
C GLY A 84 20.03 13.14 -7.78
N ASP A 85 19.14 14.01 -8.26
CA ASP A 85 17.74 14.02 -7.83
C ASP A 85 17.05 12.66 -8.09
N LYS A 86 17.21 12.12 -9.30
CA LYS A 86 16.60 10.86 -9.71
C LYS A 86 17.21 9.66 -8.97
N LYS A 87 18.53 9.64 -8.76
CA LYS A 87 19.21 8.62 -7.95
C LYS A 87 18.67 8.62 -6.52
N LEU A 88 18.53 9.79 -5.89
CA LEU A 88 17.93 9.89 -4.55
C LEU A 88 16.47 9.40 -4.54
N ALA A 89 15.70 9.72 -5.58
CA ALA A 89 14.32 9.25 -5.71
C ALA A 89 14.24 7.72 -5.78
N VAL A 90 15.11 7.07 -6.56
CA VAL A 90 15.20 5.59 -6.61
C VAL A 90 15.45 5.01 -5.22
N LEU A 91 16.45 5.52 -4.48
CA LEU A 91 16.75 5.05 -3.13
C LEU A 91 15.54 5.21 -2.18
N CYS A 92 14.87 6.36 -2.23
CA CYS A 92 13.66 6.60 -1.44
C CYS A 92 12.51 5.65 -1.81
N TYR A 93 12.28 5.39 -3.10
CA TYR A 93 11.25 4.46 -3.55
C TYR A 93 11.54 3.00 -3.16
N ARG A 94 12.81 2.57 -3.18
CA ARG A 94 13.20 1.25 -2.63
C ARG A 94 12.88 1.15 -1.14
N CYS A 95 13.14 2.21 -0.38
CA CYS A 95 12.75 2.27 1.03
C CYS A 95 11.24 2.16 1.22
N LEU A 96 10.47 3.00 0.52
CA LEU A 96 9.00 3.01 0.60
C LEU A 96 8.43 1.63 0.26
N SER A 97 8.89 1.04 -0.84
CA SER A 97 8.42 -0.26 -1.29
C SER A 97 8.60 -1.34 -0.23
N LEU A 98 9.82 -1.49 0.29
CA LEU A 98 10.12 -2.54 1.26
C LEU A 98 9.51 -2.25 2.64
N LEU A 99 9.36 -0.98 3.04
CA LEU A 99 8.64 -0.60 4.26
C LEU A 99 7.16 -0.98 4.21
N TYR A 100 6.48 -0.66 3.11
CA TYR A 100 5.08 -1.06 2.95
C TYR A 100 4.93 -2.59 2.99
N LEU A 101 5.81 -3.34 2.32
CA LEU A 101 5.77 -4.80 2.40
C LEU A 101 6.05 -5.31 3.82
N ARG A 102 6.95 -4.65 4.57
CA ARG A 102 7.23 -4.99 5.96
C ARG A 102 6.01 -4.74 6.86
N MET A 103 5.34 -3.60 6.69
CA MET A 103 4.09 -3.26 7.39
C MET A 103 2.97 -4.27 7.10
N PHE A 104 2.85 -4.74 5.85
CA PHE A 104 1.94 -5.85 5.51
C PHE A 104 2.32 -7.13 6.28
N LYS A 105 3.61 -7.52 6.24
CA LYS A 105 4.10 -8.74 6.92
C LYS A 105 3.80 -8.72 8.42
N LEU A 106 3.96 -7.58 9.09
CA LEU A 106 3.64 -7.40 10.51
C LEU A 106 2.15 -7.64 10.84
N LYS A 107 1.23 -7.43 9.89
CA LYS A 107 -0.22 -7.60 10.08
C LYS A 107 -0.81 -8.72 9.22
N LYS A 108 0.03 -9.57 8.62
CA LYS A 108 -0.39 -10.61 7.66
C LYS A 108 -1.41 -11.57 8.28
N ASP A 109 -1.17 -12.01 9.50
CA ASP A 109 -2.06 -12.97 10.17
C ASP A 109 -3.44 -12.37 10.45
N HIS A 110 -3.50 -11.08 10.79
CA HIS A 110 -4.77 -10.35 10.92
C HIS A 110 -5.49 -10.26 9.58
N ALA A 111 -4.79 -9.89 8.51
CA ALA A 111 -5.38 -9.85 7.17
C ALA A 111 -5.93 -11.21 6.73
N MET A 112 -5.22 -12.30 6.98
CA MET A 112 -5.69 -13.66 6.66
C MET A 112 -6.91 -14.07 7.49
N LYS A 113 -6.96 -13.71 8.78
CA LYS A 113 -8.14 -13.93 9.63
C LYS A 113 -9.34 -13.15 9.12
N TYR A 114 -9.17 -11.85 8.82
CA TYR A 114 -10.24 -11.02 8.27
C TYR A 114 -10.73 -11.53 6.92
N SER A 115 -9.83 -11.90 6.01
CA SER A 115 -10.16 -12.47 4.71
C SER A 115 -11.08 -13.70 4.84
N ARG A 116 -10.71 -14.68 5.68
CA ARG A 116 -11.54 -15.88 5.90
C ARG A 116 -12.93 -15.55 6.43
N SER A 117 -13.02 -14.73 7.48
CA SER A 117 -14.31 -14.37 8.08
C SER A 117 -15.19 -13.53 7.15
N LEU A 118 -14.59 -12.63 6.35
CA LEU A 118 -15.32 -11.85 5.35
C LEU A 118 -15.87 -12.74 4.23
N MET A 119 -15.04 -13.66 3.71
CA MET A 119 -15.46 -14.62 2.68
C MET A 119 -16.61 -15.50 3.17
N GLU A 120 -16.54 -15.98 4.41
CA GLU A 120 -17.61 -16.76 5.02
C GLU A 120 -18.91 -15.95 5.16
N TYR A 121 -18.81 -14.70 5.66
CA TYR A 121 -19.96 -13.82 5.81
C TYR A 121 -20.66 -13.56 4.47
N PHE A 122 -19.93 -13.14 3.44
CA PHE A 122 -20.53 -12.79 2.15
C PHE A 122 -21.07 -14.02 1.39
N LYS A 123 -20.49 -15.20 1.60
CA LYS A 123 -21.02 -16.47 1.09
C LYS A 123 -22.34 -16.85 1.76
N ASN A 124 -22.50 -16.55 3.05
CA ASN A 124 -23.73 -16.87 3.78
C ASN A 124 -24.82 -15.79 3.57
N SER A 125 -24.45 -14.52 3.44
CA SER A 125 -25.41 -13.43 3.21
C SER A 125 -26.08 -13.51 1.83
N SER A 126 -25.33 -13.91 0.80
CA SER A 126 -25.87 -14.10 -0.56
C SER A 126 -26.94 -15.21 -0.65
N LYS A 127 -26.87 -16.22 0.22
CA LYS A 127 -27.88 -17.29 0.32
C LYS A 127 -29.16 -16.86 1.03
N VAL A 128 -29.07 -15.87 1.93
CA VAL A 128 -30.22 -15.37 2.71
C VAL A 128 -30.97 -14.27 1.94
N SER A 129 -30.28 -13.49 1.11
CA SER A 129 -30.93 -12.45 0.27
C SER A 129 -31.61 -12.98 -1.00
N GLN A 130 -31.39 -14.23 -1.39
CA GLN A 130 -32.23 -14.88 -2.40
C GLN A 130 -33.40 -15.59 -1.70
N ALA A 131 -34.57 -14.94 -1.66
CA ALA A 131 -35.80 -15.65 -1.37
C ALA A 131 -35.99 -16.74 -2.44
N PRO A 132 -36.34 -18.00 -2.08
CA PRO A 132 -36.62 -19.02 -3.07
C PRO A 132 -37.82 -18.55 -3.92
N SER A 133 -37.60 -18.35 -5.21
CA SER A 133 -38.66 -17.98 -6.15
C SER A 133 -39.71 -19.10 -6.16
N PRO A 134 -40.99 -18.83 -5.84
CA PRO A 134 -42.03 -19.85 -5.85
C PRO A 134 -42.53 -20.05 -7.28
N TRP A 135 -41.72 -20.65 -8.15
CA TRP A 135 -42.20 -21.13 -9.45
C TRP A 135 -41.46 -22.39 -9.90
N GLY A 136 -41.69 -23.46 -9.13
CA GLY A 136 -41.31 -24.84 -9.49
C GLY A 136 -42.55 -25.73 -9.49
N GLY A 137 -43.56 -25.39 -10.32
CA GLY A 137 -44.78 -26.18 -10.46
C GLY A 137 -44.46 -27.53 -11.10
N LYS A 138 -44.67 -28.62 -10.34
CA LYS A 138 -44.69 -29.98 -10.85
C LYS A 138 -46.15 -30.40 -10.98
N SER A 139 -46.70 -30.24 -12.17
CA SER A 139 -48.02 -30.78 -12.54
C SER A 139 -47.89 -31.61 -13.82
N THR A 140 -48.52 -32.77 -13.69
CA THR A 140 -48.73 -33.94 -14.55
C THR A 140 -49.04 -33.64 -16.03
N GLU A 141 -48.49 -34.50 -16.90
CA GLU A 141 -48.97 -35.01 -18.19
C GLU A 141 -49.93 -34.19 -19.11
N THR A 142 -49.59 -34.23 -20.41
CA THR A 142 -50.43 -34.22 -21.65
C THR A 142 -50.81 -32.89 -22.36
N PRO A 143 -51.06 -32.92 -23.70
CA PRO A 143 -50.44 -32.01 -24.69
C PRO A 143 -51.34 -30.89 -25.28
N SER A 144 -50.68 -30.00 -26.05
CA SER A 144 -51.14 -28.79 -26.77
C SER A 144 -52.39 -28.93 -27.68
N PRO A 145 -52.98 -27.82 -28.20
CA PRO A 145 -52.49 -27.28 -29.49
C PRO A 145 -52.59 -25.73 -29.67
N MET A 146 -51.98 -25.26 -30.77
CA MET A 146 -51.80 -23.87 -31.23
C MET A 146 -53.11 -23.13 -31.58
N SER A 147 -53.06 -21.78 -31.60
CA SER A 147 -53.95 -20.91 -32.41
C SER A 147 -53.45 -19.44 -32.49
N LEU A 148 -53.73 -18.79 -33.62
CA LEU A 148 -53.14 -17.57 -34.21
C LEU A 148 -53.90 -16.24 -33.88
N SER A 149 -53.15 -15.15 -33.64
CA SER A 149 -53.35 -13.72 -34.08
C SER A 149 -54.73 -12.99 -33.85
N PRO A 150 -54.95 -11.70 -34.23
CA PRO A 150 -54.77 -10.48 -33.40
C PRO A 150 -56.03 -9.57 -33.18
N SER A 151 -56.05 -8.81 -32.06
CA SER A 151 -56.73 -7.49 -31.78
C SER A 151 -58.27 -7.33 -31.95
N PRO A 152 -58.91 -6.20 -31.54
CA PRO A 152 -58.81 -5.31 -30.36
C PRO A 152 -60.18 -5.15 -29.61
N ILE A 153 -60.24 -4.46 -28.46
CA ILE A 153 -61.33 -3.54 -28.04
C ILE A 153 -61.00 -2.87 -26.70
N SER A 154 -61.11 -1.54 -26.70
CA SER A 154 -61.13 -0.58 -25.59
C SER A 154 -62.18 -0.95 -24.52
N THR A 155 -62.10 -0.56 -23.24
CA THR A 155 -62.38 0.81 -22.77
C THR A 155 -62.15 0.90 -21.25
N LEU A 156 -61.65 2.07 -20.82
CA LEU A 156 -61.86 2.76 -19.54
C LEU A 156 -61.10 2.32 -18.28
N GLY A 157 -60.22 3.21 -17.78
CA GLY A 157 -60.15 3.47 -16.35
C GLY A 157 -58.76 3.64 -15.72
N SER A 158 -58.32 4.89 -15.63
CA SER A 158 -57.47 5.43 -14.55
C SER A 158 -55.98 5.07 -14.49
N THR A 159 -55.21 6.08 -14.88
CA THR A 159 -53.82 6.36 -14.48
C THR A 159 -53.57 6.10 -12.99
N THR A 160 -52.72 5.12 -12.67
CA THR A 160 -51.82 5.24 -11.53
C THR A 160 -50.44 4.72 -11.92
N SER A 161 -49.52 5.67 -11.92
CA SER A 161 -48.08 5.51 -11.93
C SER A 161 -47.61 4.40 -11.00
N THR A 162 -46.92 3.41 -11.54
CA THR A 162 -45.81 2.78 -10.83
C THR A 162 -44.60 2.87 -11.72
N ALA A 163 -43.88 3.98 -11.55
CA ALA A 163 -42.51 4.10 -11.99
C ALA A 163 -41.76 2.82 -11.59
N GLY A 164 -41.06 2.22 -12.55
CA GLY A 164 -40.01 1.26 -12.27
C GLY A 164 -38.98 1.94 -11.37
N SER A 165 -39.18 1.83 -10.06
CA SER A 165 -38.13 2.05 -9.08
C SER A 165 -37.15 0.92 -9.30
N SER A 166 -36.08 1.21 -10.04
CA SER A 166 -34.84 0.47 -9.87
C SER A 166 -34.49 0.64 -8.40
N SER A 167 -34.90 -0.33 -7.59
CA SER A 167 -34.56 -0.35 -6.17
C SER A 167 -33.04 -0.30 -6.13
N VAL A 168 -32.48 0.85 -5.74
CA VAL A 168 -31.07 0.95 -5.38
C VAL A 168 -30.91 -0.06 -4.25
N GLY A 169 -30.34 -1.22 -4.57
CA GLY A 169 -30.20 -2.33 -3.65
C GLY A 169 -29.26 -1.92 -2.53
N THR A 170 -29.81 -1.39 -1.45
CA THR A 170 -29.04 -1.03 -0.26
C THR A 170 -28.83 -2.29 0.56
N VAL A 171 -27.57 -2.70 0.69
CA VAL A 171 -27.20 -3.87 1.51
C VAL A 171 -26.80 -3.37 2.88
N SER A 172 -27.55 -3.80 3.91
CA SER A 172 -27.17 -3.55 5.31
C SER A 172 -26.07 -4.53 5.73
N ILE A 173 -24.98 -4.01 6.29
CA ILE A 173 -23.83 -4.80 6.74
C ILE A 173 -23.59 -4.53 8.23
N PRO A 174 -23.42 -5.56 9.08
CA PRO A 174 -23.08 -5.38 10.48
C PRO A 174 -21.80 -4.57 10.66
N GLN A 175 -21.78 -3.68 11.65
CA GLN A 175 -20.63 -2.80 11.92
C GLN A 175 -19.31 -3.57 12.07
N ARG A 176 -19.32 -4.73 12.74
CA ARG A 176 -18.12 -5.58 12.87
C ARG A 176 -17.55 -6.00 11.51
N ILE A 177 -18.41 -6.40 10.57
CA ILE A 177 -18.00 -6.81 9.22
C ILE A 177 -17.44 -5.61 8.44
N HIS A 178 -18.06 -4.43 8.56
CA HIS A 178 -17.53 -3.20 7.96
C HIS A 178 -16.12 -2.88 8.47
N HIS A 179 -15.90 -2.88 9.79
CA HIS A 179 -14.58 -2.62 10.39
C HIS A 179 -13.53 -3.66 9.95
N MET A 180 -13.91 -4.93 9.84
CA MET A 180 -13.05 -5.99 9.34
C MET A 180 -12.67 -5.78 7.87
N ALA A 181 -13.64 -5.41 7.03
CA ALA A 181 -13.41 -5.10 5.62
C ALA A 181 -12.46 -3.89 5.47
N ALA A 182 -12.75 -2.79 6.16
CA ALA A 182 -11.89 -1.60 6.15
C ALA A 182 -10.46 -1.90 6.62
N SER A 183 -10.33 -2.68 7.71
CA SER A 183 -9.01 -3.09 8.23
C SER A 183 -8.28 -4.02 7.27
N HIS A 184 -8.99 -4.97 6.65
CA HIS A 184 -8.42 -5.87 5.66
C HIS A 184 -7.87 -5.10 4.47
N VAL A 185 -8.67 -4.20 3.88
CA VAL A 185 -8.27 -3.31 2.78
C VAL A 185 -7.07 -2.47 3.17
N ASN A 186 -7.07 -1.85 4.36
CA ASN A 186 -5.93 -1.04 4.79
C ASN A 186 -4.63 -1.86 4.89
N ILE A 187 -4.70 -3.08 5.43
CA ILE A 187 -3.52 -3.95 5.54
C ILE A 187 -3.04 -4.41 4.16
N THR A 188 -3.93 -4.88 3.29
CA THR A 188 -3.57 -5.40 1.96
C THR A 188 -3.16 -4.30 0.99
N ASN A 189 -3.65 -3.08 1.15
CA ASN A 189 -3.24 -1.94 0.33
C ASN A 189 -1.74 -1.62 0.47
N ASN A 190 -1.11 -1.98 1.59
CA ASN A 190 0.35 -1.89 1.71
C ASN A 190 1.07 -2.75 0.64
N VAL A 191 0.51 -3.89 0.24
CA VAL A 191 1.10 -4.70 -0.83
C VAL A 191 1.04 -3.94 -2.16
N LEU A 192 -0.11 -3.36 -2.51
CA LEU A 192 -0.26 -2.59 -3.75
C LEU A 192 0.72 -1.41 -3.81
N ARG A 193 0.79 -0.61 -2.73
CA ARG A 193 1.73 0.51 -2.61
C ARG A 193 3.19 0.06 -2.69
N SER A 194 3.50 -1.11 -2.13
CA SER A 194 4.85 -1.68 -2.21
C SER A 194 5.26 -1.93 -3.66
N TYR A 195 4.40 -2.57 -4.46
CA TYR A 195 4.69 -2.83 -5.87
C TYR A 195 4.74 -1.55 -6.70
N GLU A 196 3.81 -0.62 -6.50
CA GLU A 196 3.80 0.66 -7.22
C GLU A 196 5.10 1.46 -7.02
N HIS A 197 5.60 1.53 -5.77
CA HIS A 197 6.87 2.18 -5.49
C HIS A 197 8.08 1.40 -6.04
N TRP A 198 8.02 0.07 -6.07
CA TRP A 198 9.07 -0.74 -6.67
C TRP A 198 9.18 -0.48 -8.18
N ASP A 199 8.05 -0.45 -8.88
CA ASP A 199 7.99 -0.19 -10.32
C ASP A 199 8.48 1.23 -10.65
N MET A 200 8.15 2.21 -9.81
CA MET A 200 8.66 3.58 -9.95
C MET A 200 10.17 3.64 -9.79
N ALA A 201 10.73 2.92 -8.82
CA ALA A 201 12.17 2.79 -8.66
C ALA A 201 12.82 2.11 -9.88
N ASP A 202 12.24 1.02 -10.39
CA ASP A 202 12.73 0.32 -11.59
C ASP A 202 12.74 1.22 -12.82
N LYS A 203 11.69 2.03 -13.01
CA LYS A 203 11.62 3.01 -14.10
C LYS A 203 12.78 4.00 -14.05
N LEU A 204 13.00 4.63 -12.89
CA LEU A 204 14.05 5.65 -12.72
C LEU A 204 15.47 5.05 -12.71
N THR A 205 15.61 3.80 -12.28
CA THR A 205 16.88 3.06 -12.33
C THR A 205 17.38 2.92 -13.76
N LYS A 206 16.48 2.76 -14.74
CA LYS A 206 16.84 2.66 -16.16
C LYS A 206 17.52 3.91 -16.72
N GLU A 207 17.32 5.07 -16.09
CA GLU A 207 17.95 6.33 -16.49
C GLU A 207 19.32 6.53 -15.82
N ASN A 208 19.64 5.78 -14.76
CA ASN A 208 20.86 5.93 -13.96
C ASN A 208 21.55 4.56 -13.74
N LYS A 209 21.62 3.74 -14.78
CA LYS A 209 21.95 2.30 -14.66
C LYS A 209 23.32 2.04 -14.04
N GLU A 210 24.35 2.77 -14.47
CA GLU A 210 25.73 2.53 -14.02
C GLU A 210 25.86 2.65 -12.51
N PHE A 211 25.32 3.72 -11.93
CA PHE A 211 25.31 3.93 -10.48
C PHE A 211 24.68 2.76 -9.72
N PHE A 212 23.53 2.25 -10.18
CA PHE A 212 22.84 1.16 -9.50
C PHE A 212 23.43 -0.21 -9.78
N ILE A 213 24.05 -0.43 -10.95
CA ILE A 213 24.83 -1.63 -11.25
C ILE A 213 26.01 -1.72 -10.29
N ASP A 214 26.77 -0.63 -10.12
CA ASP A 214 27.90 -0.60 -9.20
C ASP A 214 27.45 -0.80 -7.76
N LEU A 215 26.31 -0.20 -7.38
CA LEU A 215 25.76 -0.37 -6.04
C LEU A 215 25.33 -1.82 -5.78
N ASP A 216 24.70 -2.46 -6.77
CA ASP A 216 24.32 -3.87 -6.73
C ASP A 216 25.55 -4.80 -6.67
N LEU A 217 26.64 -4.45 -7.36
CA LEU A 217 27.90 -5.21 -7.31
C LEU A 217 28.56 -5.17 -5.92
N VAL A 218 28.52 -4.02 -5.25
CA VAL A 218 29.14 -3.84 -3.93
C VAL A 218 28.27 -4.37 -2.79
N MET A 219 26.96 -4.14 -2.85
CA MET A 219 26.04 -4.41 -1.74
C MET A 219 25.20 -5.68 -1.92
N GLY A 220 25.23 -6.27 -3.12
CA GLY A 220 24.25 -7.25 -3.57
C GLY A 220 22.96 -6.56 -4.04
N PRO A 221 22.29 -7.06 -5.08
CA PRO A 221 21.09 -6.43 -5.62
C PRO A 221 19.93 -6.48 -4.63
N LEU A 222 19.20 -5.37 -4.52
CA LEU A 222 17.95 -5.38 -3.77
C LEU A 222 16.85 -6.08 -4.57
N THR A 223 16.09 -6.89 -3.85
CA THR A 223 14.87 -7.54 -4.34
C THR A 223 13.68 -7.21 -3.45
N GLN A 224 12.46 -7.39 -3.96
CA GLN A 224 11.22 -7.25 -3.18
C GLN A 224 11.19 -8.10 -1.90
N HIS A 225 12.03 -9.15 -1.83
CA HIS A 225 12.12 -10.06 -0.69
C HIS A 225 13.29 -9.74 0.26
N SER A 226 14.06 -8.69 -0.03
CA SER A 226 15.21 -8.31 0.78
C SER A 226 14.83 -7.95 2.21
N SER A 227 15.74 -8.21 3.15
CA SER A 227 15.56 -7.86 4.55
C SER A 227 15.71 -6.35 4.78
N MET A 228 15.16 -5.84 5.89
CA MET A 228 15.38 -4.44 6.29
C MET A 228 16.87 -4.14 6.51
N THR A 229 17.65 -5.11 7.00
CA THR A 229 19.11 -4.96 7.17
C THR A 229 19.82 -4.77 5.82
N ASN A 230 19.44 -5.55 4.80
CA ASN A 230 20.03 -5.39 3.46
C ASN A 230 19.64 -4.05 2.84
N LEU A 231 18.37 -3.66 2.97
CA LEU A 231 17.90 -2.33 2.56
C LEU A 231 18.73 -1.21 3.23
N VAL A 232 18.85 -1.24 4.56
CA VAL A 232 19.60 -0.21 5.31
C VAL A 232 21.02 -0.07 4.79
N ARG A 233 21.73 -1.19 4.60
CA ARG A 233 23.12 -1.17 4.11
C ARG A 233 23.20 -0.63 2.68
N TYR A 234 22.34 -1.14 1.80
CA TYR A 234 22.29 -0.73 0.39
C TYR A 234 22.04 0.77 0.26
N ILE A 235 21.04 1.30 0.98
CA ILE A 235 20.67 2.71 0.90
C ILE A 235 21.73 3.60 1.54
N ARG A 236 22.35 3.19 2.66
CA ARG A 236 23.49 3.95 3.23
C ARG A 236 24.63 4.09 2.25
N GLN A 237 24.97 3.02 1.54
CA GLN A 237 26.03 3.06 0.56
C GLN A 237 25.67 3.99 -0.62
N GLY A 238 24.45 3.89 -1.15
CA GLY A 238 23.98 4.78 -2.20
C GLY A 238 23.93 6.25 -1.77
N LEU A 239 23.47 6.54 -0.55
CA LEU A 239 23.46 7.89 0.00
C LEU A 239 24.88 8.43 0.23
N HIS A 240 25.81 7.59 0.64
CA HIS A 240 27.22 7.97 0.77
C HIS A 240 27.81 8.40 -0.58
N TRP A 241 27.62 7.59 -1.63
CA TRP A 241 28.07 7.95 -2.98
C TRP A 241 27.44 9.24 -3.49
N LEU A 242 26.13 9.42 -3.26
CA LEU A 242 25.45 10.67 -3.64
C LEU A 242 26.01 11.91 -2.96
N ARG A 243 26.44 11.81 -1.70
CA ARG A 243 27.09 12.95 -1.02
C ARG A 243 28.45 13.26 -1.60
N THR A 244 29.23 12.23 -1.95
CA THR A 244 30.53 12.41 -2.58
C THR A 244 30.38 13.09 -3.94
N GLU A 245 29.46 12.62 -4.79
CA GLU A 245 29.17 13.21 -6.10
C GLU A 245 28.66 14.66 -5.98
N ALA A 246 27.89 14.98 -4.94
CA ALA A 246 27.31 16.30 -4.72
C ALA A 246 28.18 17.25 -3.87
N HIS A 247 29.39 16.84 -3.49
CA HIS A 247 30.28 17.60 -2.58
C HIS A 247 29.62 18.03 -1.25
N LEU A 248 28.83 17.11 -0.66
CA LEU A 248 28.09 17.32 0.60
C LEU A 248 28.75 16.66 1.83
N LEU A 249 30.00 16.18 1.69
CA LEU A 249 30.78 15.57 2.79
C LEU A 249 31.54 16.61 3.61
#